data_AF-A0A7C3Z8H7-F1
#
_entry.id   AF-A0A7C3Z8H7-F1
#
_cell.length_a   1.000
_cell.length_b   1.000
_cell.length_c   1.000
_cell.angle_alpha   90.00
_cell.angle_beta   90.00
_cell.angle_gamma   90.00
#
_symmetry.space_group_name_H-M   'P 1'
#
loop_
_entity.id
_entity.type
_entity.pdbx_description
1 polymer ?
#
loop_
_entity_poly.entity_id
_entity_poly.type
_entity_poly.pdbx_seq_one_letter_code
_entity_poly.pdbx_strand_id
1 'polypeptide(L)'
;MKQATYYVEIRLKETLFDAFGADIKNSIHELGITGIREVKVVELYRLDGAVTKQLASRIARELLLDPVSQKMKLALNVGCTPGWTAVVVWYKKGVTDTVAFTAQKGIIDLGIKSDISVSCGRKYEFKGIARTEEIDYIARTILANVLIQDYAILPSHKRAGRQGNPHG
;
A
#
# COMPACT_ATOMS: atom_id res chain seq x y z
N MET A 1 -10.69 26.64 -0.25
CA MET A 1 -10.47 25.50 0.68
C MET A 1 -9.28 24.71 0.18
N LYS A 2 -8.34 24.34 1.06
CA LYS A 2 -7.10 23.67 0.64
C LYS A 2 -7.38 22.18 0.42
N GLN A 3 -7.35 21.74 -0.83
CA GLN A 3 -7.42 20.32 -1.16
C GLN A 3 -6.06 19.68 -0.89
N ALA A 4 -6.07 18.53 -0.24
CA ALA A 4 -4.87 17.74 0.02
C ALA A 4 -5.17 16.26 -0.18
N THR A 5 -4.12 15.50 -0.42
CA THR A 5 -4.17 14.04 -0.51
C THR A 5 -3.31 13.45 0.59
N TYR A 6 -3.88 12.53 1.35
CA TYR A 6 -3.15 11.72 2.32
C TYR A 6 -3.32 10.24 2.00
N TYR A 7 -2.24 9.49 2.19
CA TYR A 7 -2.24 8.05 2.08
C TYR A 7 -2.14 7.45 3.47
N VAL A 8 -3.06 6.55 3.79
CA VAL A 8 -3.02 5.70 4.98
C VAL A 8 -2.52 4.33 4.54
N GLU A 9 -1.35 3.93 5.02
CA GLU A 9 -0.83 2.57 4.85
C GLU A 9 -1.17 1.77 6.10
N ILE A 10 -1.91 0.67 5.96
CA ILE A 10 -2.21 -0.27 7.04
C ILE A 10 -1.43 -1.56 6.79
N ARG A 11 -0.66 -1.98 7.80
CA ARG A 11 0.24 -3.13 7.74
C ARG A 11 -0.04 -4.06 8.90
N LEU A 12 0.13 -5.36 8.68
CA LEU A 12 0.16 -6.30 9.78
C LEU A 12 1.36 -6.03 10.70
N LYS A 13 1.18 -6.21 12.00
CA LYS A 13 2.29 -6.15 12.97
C LYS A 13 3.30 -7.25 12.65
N GLU A 14 4.59 -6.92 12.74
CA GLU A 14 5.69 -7.85 12.45
C GLU A 14 5.73 -9.09 13.35
N THR A 15 5.02 -9.05 14.49
CA THR A 15 4.86 -10.19 15.41
C THR A 15 3.85 -11.22 14.92
N LEU A 16 3.10 -10.93 13.86
CA LEU A 16 2.07 -11.79 13.30
C LEU A 16 2.50 -12.34 11.95
N PHE A 17 2.03 -13.55 11.64
CA PHE A 17 2.28 -14.20 10.37
C PHE A 17 1.41 -13.58 9.27
N ASP A 18 2.04 -13.07 8.21
CA ASP A 18 1.36 -12.54 7.03
C ASP A 18 0.97 -13.68 6.08
N ALA A 19 -0.19 -14.29 6.33
CA ALA A 19 -0.72 -15.39 5.52
C ALA A 19 -0.91 -14.96 4.05
N PHE A 20 -1.40 -13.73 3.82
CA PHE A 20 -1.57 -13.21 2.46
C PHE A 20 -0.24 -13.05 1.73
N GLY A 21 0.78 -12.53 2.41
CA GLY A 21 2.13 -12.45 1.88
C GLY A 21 2.70 -13.83 1.53
N ALA A 22 2.48 -14.82 2.40
CA ALA A 22 2.92 -16.20 2.17
C ALA A 22 2.22 -16.84 0.97
N ASP A 23 0.90 -16.68 0.85
CA ASP A 23 0.12 -17.22 -0.27
C ASP A 23 0.56 -16.63 -1.60
N ILE A 24 0.73 -15.30 -1.67
CA ILE A 24 1.21 -14.62 -2.87
C ILE A 24 2.62 -15.11 -3.24
N LYS A 25 3.51 -15.28 -2.25
CA LYS A 25 4.85 -15.83 -2.48
C LYS A 25 4.78 -17.23 -3.09
N ASN A 26 3.88 -18.09 -2.60
CA ASN A 26 3.71 -19.44 -3.13
C ASN A 26 3.22 -19.40 -4.58
N SER A 27 2.21 -18.59 -4.91
CA SER A 27 1.75 -18.40 -6.29
C SER A 27 2.85 -17.88 -7.21
N ILE A 28 3.70 -16.96 -6.73
CA ILE A 28 4.86 -16.47 -7.49
C ILE A 28 5.87 -17.59 -7.76
N HIS A 29 6.11 -18.45 -6.78
CA HIS A 29 7.00 -19.60 -6.93
C HIS A 29 6.44 -20.61 -7.96
N GLU A 30 5.13 -20.82 -7.99
CA GLU A 30 4.44 -21.65 -8.99
C GLU A 30 4.56 -21.09 -10.41
N LEU A 31 4.71 -19.77 -10.57
CA LEU A 31 5.05 -19.14 -11.85
C LEU A 31 6.53 -19.31 -12.25
N GLY A 32 7.35 -19.99 -11.44
CA GLY A 32 8.77 -20.22 -11.68
C GLY A 32 9.69 -19.09 -11.19
N ILE A 33 9.16 -18.08 -10.50
CA ILE A 33 9.96 -16.95 -9.99
C ILE A 33 10.35 -17.23 -8.53
N THR A 34 11.56 -17.76 -8.33
CA THR A 34 12.03 -18.23 -7.01
C THR A 34 12.91 -17.22 -6.26
N GLY A 35 13.28 -16.11 -6.91
CA GLY A 35 14.18 -15.10 -6.35
C GLY A 35 13.56 -14.23 -5.24
N ILE A 36 12.24 -14.30 -5.05
CA ILE A 36 11.49 -13.57 -4.03
C ILE A 36 11.48 -14.36 -2.72
N ARG A 37 12.04 -13.76 -1.67
CA ARG A 37 12.20 -14.38 -0.35
C ARG A 37 11.03 -14.09 0.58
N GLU A 38 10.45 -12.90 0.46
CA GLU A 38 9.41 -12.38 1.34
C GLU A 38 8.50 -11.45 0.55
N VAL A 39 7.19 -11.55 0.80
CA VAL A 39 6.17 -10.64 0.28
C VAL A 39 5.41 -10.09 1.48
N LYS A 40 5.20 -8.78 1.51
CA LYS A 40 4.35 -8.11 2.50
C LYS A 40 3.18 -7.43 1.81
N VAL A 41 1.99 -7.62 2.36
CA VAL A 41 0.80 -6.94 1.88
C VAL A 41 0.50 -5.74 2.77
N VAL A 42 0.21 -4.61 2.13
CA VAL A 42 -0.10 -3.34 2.78
C VAL A 42 -1.39 -2.82 2.18
N GLU A 43 -2.41 -2.58 3.00
CA GLU A 43 -3.62 -1.91 2.53
C GLU A 43 -3.36 -0.41 2.42
N LEU A 44 -3.87 0.18 1.35
CA LEU A 44 -3.75 1.60 1.08
C LEU A 44 -5.12 2.26 1.02
N TYR A 45 -5.27 3.36 1.73
CA TYR A 45 -6.42 4.24 1.62
C TYR A 45 -5.94 5.63 1.20
N ARG A 46 -6.42 6.10 0.05
CA ARG A 46 -6.19 7.47 -0.41
C ARG A 46 -7.37 8.32 0.04
N LEU A 47 -7.09 9.37 0.81
CA LEU A 47 -8.04 10.36 1.27
C LEU A 47 -7.78 11.66 0.51
N ASP A 48 -8.73 12.06 -0.34
CA ASP A 48 -8.66 13.26 -1.16
C ASP A 48 -9.73 14.27 -0.74
N GLY A 49 -9.42 15.57 -0.83
CA GLY A 49 -10.39 16.65 -0.64
C GLY A 49 -10.04 17.54 0.54
N ALA A 50 -11.04 17.94 1.33
CA ALA A 50 -10.89 18.84 2.47
C ALA A 50 -10.35 18.11 3.72
N VAL A 51 -9.20 17.45 3.56
CA VAL A 51 -8.58 16.62 4.60
C VAL A 51 -7.33 17.29 5.19
N THR A 52 -7.25 17.31 6.52
CA THR A 52 -6.05 17.72 7.26
C THR A 52 -5.31 16.50 7.79
N LYS A 53 -4.03 16.64 8.15
CA LYS A 53 -3.25 15.56 8.76
C LYS A 53 -3.93 14.98 10.02
N GLN A 54 -4.51 15.85 10.85
CA GLN A 54 -5.23 15.45 12.07
C GLN A 54 -6.47 14.64 11.71
N LEU A 55 -7.24 15.09 10.72
CA LEU A 55 -8.44 14.42 10.26
C LEU A 55 -8.13 13.06 9.63
N ALA A 56 -7.13 12.99 8.74
CA ALA A 56 -6.66 11.74 8.15
C ALA A 56 -6.17 10.75 9.23
N SER A 57 -5.44 11.24 10.24
CA SER A 57 -5.02 10.40 11.37
C SER A 57 -6.20 9.90 12.21
N ARG A 58 -7.25 10.71 12.37
CA ARG A 58 -8.45 10.32 13.11
C ARG A 58 -9.21 9.22 12.36
N ILE A 59 -9.49 9.44 11.08
CA ILE A 59 -10.13 8.45 10.19
C ILE A 59 -9.35 7.14 10.22
N ALA A 60 -8.02 7.21 10.06
CA ALA A 60 -7.18 6.02 10.07
C ALA A 60 -7.30 5.22 11.38
N ARG A 61 -7.30 5.88 12.55
CA ARG A 61 -7.33 5.20 13.86
C ARG A 61 -8.70 4.71 14.28
N GLU A 62 -9.74 5.49 13.99
CA GLU A 62 -11.10 5.21 14.47
C GLU A 62 -11.86 4.29 13.51
N LEU A 63 -11.48 4.24 12.23
CA LEU A 63 -12.23 3.51 11.20
C LEU A 63 -11.41 2.43 10.48
N LEU A 64 -10.17 2.73 10.08
CA LEU A 64 -9.41 1.89 9.14
C LEU A 64 -8.46 0.89 9.81
N LEU A 65 -8.01 1.20 11.02
CA LEU A 65 -6.99 0.45 11.73
C LEU A 65 -7.61 -0.53 12.72
N ASP A 66 -7.25 -1.80 12.62
CA ASP A 66 -7.36 -2.72 13.75
C ASP A 66 -6.14 -2.55 14.69
N PRO A 67 -6.31 -1.97 15.89
CA PRO A 67 -5.19 -1.70 16.79
C PRO A 67 -4.57 -2.96 17.39
N VAL A 68 -5.24 -4.11 17.33
CA VAL A 68 -4.76 -5.38 17.87
C VAL A 68 -3.75 -6.00 16.91
N SER A 69 -4.10 -6.11 15.63
CA SER A 69 -3.31 -6.85 14.64
C SER A 69 -2.48 -5.96 13.70
N GLN A 70 -2.85 -4.69 13.53
CA GLN A 70 -2.28 -3.83 12.50
C GLN A 70 -1.53 -2.61 13.07
N LYS A 71 -0.76 -1.96 12.19
CA LYS A 71 -0.12 -0.66 12.40
C LYS A 71 -0.42 0.23 11.21
N MET A 72 -0.65 1.52 11.48
CA MET A 72 -0.85 2.53 10.45
C MET A 72 0.40 3.38 10.22
N LYS A 73 0.56 3.88 9.00
CA LYS A 73 1.48 4.97 8.64
C LYS A 73 0.74 5.97 7.77
N LEU A 74 0.82 7.25 8.13
CA LEU A 74 0.30 8.34 7.31
C LEU A 74 1.42 8.90 6.43
N ALA A 75 1.15 9.11 5.15
CA ALA A 75 2.10 9.68 4.20
C ALA A 75 1.41 10.65 3.22
N LEU A 76 2.21 11.52 2.59
CA LEU A 76 1.76 12.39 1.49
C LEU A 76 1.94 11.73 0.11
N ASN A 77 2.73 10.66 0.05
CA ASN A 77 2.97 9.85 -1.13
C ASN A 77 3.14 8.37 -0.73
N VAL A 78 2.83 7.46 -1.65
CA VAL A 78 3.11 6.04 -1.44
C VAL A 78 4.54 5.76 -1.87
N GLY A 79 5.38 5.43 -0.89
CA GLY A 79 6.77 5.07 -1.11
C GLY A 79 7.02 3.57 -1.05
N CYS A 80 8.22 3.18 -1.45
CA CYS A 80 8.76 1.84 -1.25
C CYS A 80 9.71 1.80 -0.05
N THR A 81 9.72 0.67 0.67
CA THR A 81 10.71 0.39 1.71
C THR A 81 12.11 0.27 1.07
N PRO A 82 13.16 0.93 1.59
CA PRO A 82 14.50 0.84 1.02
C PRO A 82 15.00 -0.63 0.96
N GLY A 83 15.50 -1.04 -0.20
CA GLY A 83 15.95 -2.42 -0.44
C GLY A 83 14.82 -3.41 -0.77
N TRP A 84 13.59 -2.93 -0.93
CA TRP A 84 12.45 -3.70 -1.42
C TRP A 84 11.99 -3.11 -2.76
N THR A 85 11.32 -3.93 -3.54
CA THR A 85 10.53 -3.48 -4.71
C THR A 85 9.07 -3.48 -4.31
N ALA A 86 8.29 -2.50 -4.75
CA ALA A 86 6.86 -2.49 -4.43
C ALA A 86 6.01 -2.35 -5.68
N VAL A 87 4.84 -2.97 -5.67
CA VAL A 87 3.78 -2.76 -6.66
C VAL A 87 2.57 -2.22 -5.92
N VAL A 88 2.06 -1.09 -6.38
CA VAL A 88 0.79 -0.53 -5.91
C VAL A 88 -0.30 -0.86 -6.89
N VAL A 89 -1.46 -1.27 -6.40
CA VAL A 89 -2.65 -1.63 -7.16
C VAL A 89 -3.80 -0.77 -6.66
N TRP A 90 -4.51 -0.13 -7.57
CA TRP A 90 -5.64 0.74 -7.29
C TRP A 90 -6.82 0.35 -8.17
N TYR A 91 -8.04 0.53 -7.69
CA TYR A 91 -9.21 0.45 -8.55
C TYR A 91 -9.20 1.56 -9.61
N LYS A 92 -9.59 1.23 -10.84
CA LYS A 92 -9.75 2.19 -11.92
C LYS A 92 -10.79 3.24 -11.56
N LYS A 93 -10.60 4.46 -12.07
CA LYS A 93 -11.58 5.55 -11.89
C LYS A 93 -12.93 5.13 -12.48
N GLY A 94 -13.98 5.17 -11.66
CA GLY A 94 -15.34 4.80 -12.06
C GLY A 94 -15.71 3.34 -11.76
N VAL A 95 -14.79 2.53 -11.22
CA VAL A 95 -15.12 1.20 -10.67
C VAL A 95 -15.66 1.37 -9.27
N THR A 96 -16.72 0.62 -8.95
CA THR A 96 -17.30 0.57 -7.61
C THR A 96 -16.34 -0.12 -6.65
N ASP A 97 -15.65 0.67 -5.85
CA ASP A 97 -14.85 0.20 -4.72
C ASP A 97 -15.74 0.10 -3.48
N THR A 98 -16.22 -1.11 -3.18
CA THR A 98 -17.13 -1.37 -2.04
C THR A 98 -16.49 -1.05 -0.70
N VAL A 99 -15.16 -1.22 -0.59
CA VAL A 99 -14.40 -0.88 0.62
C VAL A 99 -14.34 0.63 0.78
N ALA A 100 -14.04 1.37 -0.30
CA ALA A 100 -14.06 2.83 -0.26
C ALA A 100 -15.45 3.38 0.06
N PHE A 101 -16.51 2.78 -0.48
CA PHE A 101 -17.89 3.17 -0.16
C PHE A 101 -18.22 2.96 1.32
N THR A 102 -17.82 1.82 1.88
CA THR A 102 -18.02 1.51 3.31
C THR A 102 -17.19 2.45 4.19
N ALA A 103 -15.94 2.72 3.82
CA ALA A 103 -15.08 3.68 4.51
C ALA A 103 -15.66 5.10 4.45
N GLN A 104 -16.20 5.51 3.30
CA GLN A 104 -16.83 6.82 3.16
C GLN A 104 -18.06 6.97 4.05
N LYS A 105 -18.91 5.93 4.15
CA LYS A 105 -20.02 5.91 5.11
C LYS A 105 -19.52 6.02 6.55
N GLY A 106 -18.51 5.24 6.92
CA GLY A 106 -17.90 5.30 8.26
C GLY A 106 -17.35 6.69 8.60
N ILE A 107 -16.78 7.41 7.65
CA ILE A 107 -16.33 8.81 7.84
C ILE A 107 -17.51 9.73 8.19
N ILE A 108 -18.63 9.58 7.49
CA ILE A 108 -19.86 10.34 7.77
C ILE A 108 -20.38 10.01 9.17
N ASP A 109 -20.41 8.72 9.53
CA ASP A 109 -20.86 8.24 10.84
C ASP A 109 -19.97 8.75 11.99
N LEU A 110 -18.68 9.02 11.74
CA LEU A 110 -17.77 9.69 12.69
C LEU A 110 -18.06 11.19 12.88
N GLY A 111 -19.08 11.73 12.19
CA GLY A 111 -19.50 13.13 12.24
C GLY A 111 -18.64 14.06 11.38
N ILE A 112 -17.83 13.52 10.47
CA ILE A 112 -16.95 14.30 9.60
C ILE A 112 -17.76 14.80 8.41
N LYS A 113 -18.07 16.10 8.38
CA LYS A 113 -18.84 16.76 7.31
C LYS A 113 -17.96 17.31 6.18
N SER A 114 -16.66 17.08 6.23
CA SER A 114 -15.74 17.49 5.17
C SER A 114 -15.99 16.69 3.91
N ASP A 115 -15.91 17.34 2.76
CA ASP A 115 -15.93 16.68 1.45
C ASP A 115 -14.62 15.88 1.28
N ILE A 116 -14.69 14.58 1.58
CA ILE A 116 -13.57 13.64 1.51
C ILE A 116 -13.99 12.48 0.61
N SER A 117 -13.18 12.27 -0.42
CA SER A 117 -13.24 11.07 -1.25
C SER A 117 -12.24 10.04 -0.72
N VAL A 118 -12.67 8.79 -0.70
CA VAL A 118 -11.82 7.65 -0.32
C VAL A 118 -11.60 6.78 -1.55
N SER A 119 -10.38 6.30 -1.74
CA SER A 119 -10.08 5.22 -2.68
C SER A 119 -9.26 4.17 -1.98
N CYS A 120 -9.54 2.89 -2.21
CA CYS A 120 -8.77 1.79 -1.64
C CYS A 120 -7.83 1.18 -2.68
N GLY A 121 -6.73 0.66 -2.19
CA GLY A 121 -5.72 -0.01 -2.98
C GLY A 121 -4.91 -0.97 -2.11
N ARG A 122 -3.99 -1.67 -2.75
CA ARG A 122 -3.04 -2.55 -2.07
C ARG A 122 -1.63 -2.26 -2.55
N LYS A 123 -0.68 -2.32 -1.65
CA LYS A 123 0.75 -2.32 -1.96
C LYS A 123 1.33 -3.67 -1.57
N TYR A 124 2.02 -4.27 -2.52
CA TYR A 124 2.76 -5.50 -2.35
C TYR A 124 4.24 -5.16 -2.34
N GLU A 125 4.91 -5.41 -1.22
CA GLU A 125 6.35 -5.20 -1.09
C GLU A 125 7.07 -6.54 -1.22
N PHE A 126 8.03 -6.62 -2.14
CA PHE A 126 8.83 -7.80 -2.45
C PHE A 126 10.26 -7.60 -1.95
N LYS A 127 10.76 -8.60 -1.22
CA LYS A 127 12.17 -8.69 -0.83
C LYS A 127 12.81 -9.86 -1.55
N GLY A 128 13.90 -9.60 -2.24
CA GLY A 128 14.60 -10.63 -3.01
C GLY A 128 15.18 -10.03 -4.28
N ILE A 129 15.58 -10.92 -5.18
CA ILE A 129 16.09 -10.56 -6.50
C ILE A 129 15.02 -10.95 -7.51
N ALA A 130 14.48 -9.97 -8.21
CA ALA A 130 13.58 -10.17 -9.32
C ALA A 130 13.85 -9.05 -10.34
N ARG A 131 13.78 -9.38 -11.63
CA ARG A 131 13.89 -8.41 -12.71
C ARG A 131 12.61 -7.61 -12.82
N THR A 132 12.69 -6.44 -13.43
CA THR A 132 11.52 -5.58 -13.60
C THR A 132 10.43 -6.27 -14.43
N GLU A 133 10.81 -7.08 -15.41
CA GLU A 133 9.88 -7.85 -16.25
C GLU A 133 9.15 -8.93 -15.43
N GLU A 134 9.85 -9.57 -14.49
CA GLU A 134 9.26 -10.57 -13.59
C GLU A 134 8.25 -9.91 -12.64
N ILE A 135 8.57 -8.73 -12.09
CA ILE A 135 7.65 -7.97 -11.23
C ILE A 135 6.42 -7.50 -12.01
N ASP A 136 6.58 -7.05 -13.26
CA ASP A 136 5.45 -6.69 -14.12
C ASP A 136 4.56 -7.90 -14.43
N TYR A 137 5.17 -9.05 -14.73
CA TYR A 137 4.43 -10.29 -14.97
C TYR A 137 3.65 -10.75 -13.74
N ILE A 138 4.26 -10.72 -12.55
CA ILE A 138 3.60 -11.00 -11.27
C ILE A 138 2.42 -10.03 -11.06
N ALA A 139 2.62 -8.74 -11.33
CA ALA A 139 1.59 -7.73 -11.15
C ALA A 139 0.33 -8.00 -11.98
N ARG A 140 0.50 -8.32 -13.27
CA ARG A 140 -0.61 -8.61 -14.20
C ARG A 140 -1.28 -9.95 -13.95
N THR A 141 -0.55 -10.93 -13.44
CA THR A 141 -1.02 -12.32 -13.36
C THR A 141 -1.60 -12.65 -11.98
N ILE A 142 -1.00 -12.13 -10.91
CA ILE A 142 -1.36 -12.49 -9.53
C ILE A 142 -1.99 -11.30 -8.78
N LEU A 143 -1.41 -10.10 -8.90
CA LEU A 143 -1.70 -9.01 -7.96
C LEU A 143 -2.91 -8.15 -8.33
N ALA A 144 -3.08 -7.89 -9.63
CA ALA A 144 -4.07 -6.95 -10.15
C ALA A 144 -5.01 -7.63 -11.14
N ASN A 145 -6.30 -7.42 -10.95
CA ASN A 145 -7.26 -7.68 -12.02
C ASN A 145 -7.25 -6.50 -12.99
N VAL A 146 -6.44 -6.60 -14.05
CA VAL A 146 -6.20 -5.53 -15.03
C VAL A 146 -7.45 -5.01 -15.75
N LEU A 147 -8.60 -5.71 -15.66
CA LEU A 147 -9.87 -5.22 -16.18
C LEU A 147 -10.36 -4.02 -15.35
N ILE A 148 -10.28 -4.12 -14.03
CA ILE A 148 -10.89 -3.17 -13.08
C ILE A 148 -9.88 -2.44 -12.19
N GLN A 149 -8.61 -2.84 -12.23
CA GLN A 149 -7.53 -2.25 -11.44
C GLN A 149 -6.39 -1.79 -12.34
N ASP A 150 -5.75 -0.70 -11.94
CA ASP A 150 -4.47 -0.26 -12.46
C ASP A 150 -3.36 -0.59 -11.44
N TYR A 151 -2.14 -0.79 -11.91
CA TYR A 151 -0.99 -0.99 -11.04
C TYR A 151 0.21 -0.17 -11.49
N ALA A 152 1.09 0.13 -10.54
CA ALA A 152 2.36 0.81 -10.80
C ALA A 152 3.48 0.18 -9.98
N ILE A 153 4.64 0.01 -10.61
CA ILE A 153 5.85 -0.48 -9.95
C ILE A 153 6.56 0.73 -9.34
N LEU A 154 6.79 0.68 -8.03
CA LEU A 154 7.56 1.68 -7.29
C LEU A 154 9.04 1.26 -7.25
N PRO A 155 9.95 2.04 -7.83
CA PRO A 155 11.36 1.70 -7.82
C PRO A 155 11.91 1.74 -6.38
N SER A 156 12.78 0.78 -6.05
CA SER A 156 13.52 0.82 -4.80
C SER A 156 14.47 2.02 -4.84
N HIS A 157 14.32 2.99 -3.94
CA HIS A 157 15.42 3.92 -3.70
C HIS A 157 16.56 3.12 -3.06
N LYS A 158 17.64 2.89 -3.82
CA LYS A 158 18.89 2.36 -3.25
C LYS A 158 19.25 3.27 -2.08
N ARG A 159 19.50 2.69 -0.90
CA ARG A 159 20.15 3.44 0.19
C ARG A 159 21.42 4.04 -0.43
N ALA A 160 21.51 5.37 -0.46
CA ALA A 160 22.77 6.05 -0.71
C ALA A 160 23.79 5.39 0.24
N GLY A 161 24.83 4.78 -0.34
CA GLY A 161 25.85 4.11 0.44
C GLY A 161 26.37 5.07 1.51
N ARG A 162 26.64 4.53 2.70
CA ARG A 162 27.52 5.17 3.68
C ARG A 162 28.71 5.76 2.91
N GLN A 163 28.76 7.07 2.81
CA GLN A 163 29.97 7.78 2.41
C GLN A 163 30.99 7.42 3.49
N GLY A 164 31.94 6.57 3.14
CA GLY A 164 33.05 6.22 4.01
C GLY A 164 33.74 7.53 4.37
N ASN A 165 33.80 7.82 5.66
CA ASN A 165 34.61 8.88 6.20
C ASN A 165 36.08 8.53 5.88
N PRO A 166 36.81 9.31 5.06
CA PRO A 166 38.24 9.12 4.97
C PRO A 166 38.83 9.71 6.25
N HIS A 167 39.28 8.84 7.14
CA HIS A 167 40.34 9.21 8.08
C HIS A 167 41.62 9.39 7.26
N GLY A 168 42.18 10.60 7.30
CA GLY A 168 43.44 10.99 6.68
C GLY A 168 43.74 12.44 6.99
#